data_AF-A0A7J2SYH1-F1
#
_entry.id   AF-A0A7J2SYH1-F1
#
_cell.length_a   1.000
_cell.length_b   1.000
_cell.length_c   1.000
_cell.angle_alpha   90.00
_cell.angle_beta   90.00
_cell.angle_gamma   90.00
#
_symmetry.space_group_name_H-M   'P 1'
#
loop_
_entity.id
_entity.type
_entity.pdbx_description
1 polymer ?
#
loop_
_entity_poly.entity_id
_entity_poly.type
_entity_poly.pdbx_seq_one_letter_code
_entity_poly.pdbx_strand_id
1 'polypeptide(L)'
;MLVRVPRMRMRAPGPHHVNMSAFHEPSMDIAEILMAEHSSIRVWSLRRDGAEEWFPGLNSFVVEMHAGDLEDDLLFPALRKAKANDEDFLFNLTRIANDHRLIATLGSNMLRWLADGEMDLFRARLDTYFKVVTYHNSTEEVQVFPALRSLDPGIRCGLAAEAIERMRSRPDAYWRYSGISREFLEYSAGIPCP
;
A
#
# COMPACT_ATOMS: atom_id res chain seq x y z
N MET A 1 47.53 -63.58 -24.15
CA MET A 1 46.18 -63.04 -24.39
C MET A 1 45.77 -62.24 -23.14
N LEU A 2 45.81 -60.91 -23.20
CA LEU A 2 45.45 -60.03 -22.07
C LEU A 2 44.02 -59.51 -22.29
N VAL A 3 43.14 -59.81 -21.34
CA VAL A 3 41.72 -59.42 -21.33
C VAL A 3 41.61 -57.93 -21.01
N ARG A 4 41.00 -57.13 -21.89
CA ARG A 4 40.68 -55.72 -21.65
C ARG A 4 39.39 -55.61 -20.83
N VAL A 5 39.46 -55.00 -19.66
CA VAL A 5 38.30 -54.60 -18.85
C VAL A 5 37.78 -53.24 -19.35
N PRO A 6 36.46 -52.99 -19.49
CA PRO A 6 35.95 -51.71 -19.94
C PRO A 6 36.07 -50.64 -18.83
N ARG A 7 36.65 -49.48 -19.16
CA ARG A 7 36.64 -48.30 -18.29
C ARG A 7 35.23 -47.70 -18.22
N MET A 8 34.64 -47.71 -17.03
CA MET A 8 33.43 -46.97 -16.70
C MET A 8 33.72 -45.47 -16.79
N ARG A 9 33.05 -44.75 -17.71
CA ARG A 9 33.08 -43.28 -17.76
C ARG A 9 32.17 -42.75 -16.66
N MET A 10 32.75 -42.17 -15.60
CA MET A 10 31.97 -41.30 -14.70
C MET A 10 31.64 -40.02 -15.46
N ARG A 11 30.34 -39.74 -15.63
CA ARG A 11 29.86 -38.44 -16.10
C ARG A 11 30.09 -37.42 -14.96
N ALA A 12 30.73 -36.30 -15.29
CA ALA A 12 30.81 -35.16 -14.39
C ALA A 12 29.38 -34.68 -14.05
N PRO A 13 29.11 -34.27 -12.79
CA PRO A 13 27.85 -33.62 -12.47
C PRO A 13 27.74 -32.33 -13.29
N GLY A 14 26.67 -32.23 -14.08
CA GLY A 14 26.35 -31.05 -14.87
C GLY A 14 26.10 -29.84 -13.95
N PRO A 15 26.15 -28.62 -14.50
CA PRO A 15 25.92 -27.41 -13.72
C PRO A 15 24.51 -27.51 -13.12
N HIS A 16 24.44 -27.38 -11.79
CA HIS A 16 23.19 -27.19 -11.09
C HIS A 16 22.54 -25.93 -11.66
N HIS A 17 21.53 -26.13 -12.52
CA HIS A 17 20.54 -25.11 -12.76
C HIS A 17 19.92 -24.80 -11.41
N VAL A 18 20.33 -23.68 -10.83
CA VAL A 18 19.61 -23.05 -9.74
C VAL A 18 18.24 -22.73 -10.33
N ASN A 19 17.26 -23.55 -9.96
CA ASN A 19 15.87 -23.28 -10.24
C ASN A 19 15.54 -22.01 -9.46
N MET A 20 15.58 -20.86 -10.14
CA MET A 20 15.10 -19.62 -9.56
C MET A 20 13.63 -19.87 -9.27
N SER A 21 13.32 -20.05 -7.99
CA SER A 21 11.97 -20.15 -7.48
C SER A 21 11.14 -19.09 -8.17
N ALA A 22 10.10 -19.52 -8.87
CA ALA A 22 9.05 -18.65 -9.37
C ALA A 22 8.66 -17.72 -8.22
N PHE A 23 8.97 -16.43 -8.34
CA PHE A 23 8.39 -15.44 -7.45
C PHE A 23 6.90 -15.51 -7.69
N HIS A 24 6.16 -15.94 -6.68
CA HIS A 24 4.71 -16.06 -6.76
C HIS A 24 4.16 -14.65 -6.76
N GLU A 25 3.40 -14.32 -7.80
CA GLU A 25 2.84 -13.00 -8.00
C GLU A 25 1.61 -12.80 -7.11
N PRO A 26 1.23 -11.56 -6.78
CA PRO A 26 0.03 -11.28 -6.00
C PRO A 26 -1.27 -11.20 -6.83
N SER A 27 -2.39 -11.70 -6.29
CA SER A 27 -3.70 -11.72 -6.98
C SER A 27 -4.45 -10.41 -7.00
N MET A 28 -4.09 -9.48 -6.11
CA MET A 28 -4.67 -8.15 -6.07
C MET A 28 -3.68 -7.15 -6.62
N ASP A 29 -4.19 -6.16 -7.35
CA ASP A 29 -3.40 -4.98 -7.65
C ASP A 29 -3.34 -4.03 -6.44
N ILE A 30 -2.33 -3.16 -6.41
CA ILE A 30 -2.15 -2.20 -5.32
C ILE A 30 -3.36 -1.24 -5.18
N ALA A 31 -4.08 -0.93 -6.27
CA ALA A 31 -5.27 -0.09 -6.18
C ALA A 31 -6.41 -0.81 -5.47
N GLU A 32 -6.58 -2.13 -5.65
CA GLU A 32 -7.56 -2.92 -4.90
C GLU A 32 -7.26 -2.90 -3.39
N ILE A 33 -5.99 -2.98 -3.01
CA ILE A 33 -5.58 -2.85 -1.62
C ILE A 33 -5.91 -1.46 -1.08
N LEU A 34 -5.51 -0.39 -1.79
CA LEU A 34 -5.77 0.99 -1.38
C LEU A 34 -7.28 1.29 -1.33
N MET A 35 -8.08 0.79 -2.27
CA MET A 35 -9.55 0.92 -2.25
C MET A 35 -10.19 0.20 -1.06
N ALA A 36 -9.64 -0.94 -0.64
CA ALA A 36 -10.06 -1.61 0.58
C ALA A 36 -9.74 -0.74 1.82
N GLU A 37 -8.54 -0.15 1.88
CA GLU A 37 -8.16 0.80 2.94
C GLU A 37 -9.08 2.03 2.95
N HIS A 38 -9.39 2.62 1.79
CA HIS A 38 -10.32 3.74 1.66
C HIS A 38 -11.71 3.39 2.21
N SER A 39 -12.18 2.19 1.91
CA SER A 39 -13.45 1.69 2.42
C SER A 39 -13.44 1.56 3.94
N SER A 40 -12.36 1.05 4.52
CA SER A 40 -12.19 0.96 5.97
C SER A 40 -12.09 2.33 6.63
N ILE A 41 -11.37 3.29 6.03
CA ILE A 41 -11.31 4.69 6.50
C ILE A 41 -12.71 5.33 6.48
N ARG A 42 -13.52 5.08 5.44
CA ARG A 42 -14.92 5.55 5.41
C ARG A 42 -15.73 4.95 6.55
N VAL A 43 -15.54 3.68 6.90
CA VAL A 43 -16.22 3.07 8.06
C VAL A 43 -15.77 3.73 9.37
N TRP A 44 -14.46 3.98 9.54
CA TRP A 44 -13.95 4.75 10.69
C TRP A 44 -14.54 6.16 10.76
N SER A 45 -14.76 6.81 9.62
CA SER A 45 -15.39 8.13 9.55
C SER A 45 -16.83 8.19 10.04
N LEU A 46 -17.47 7.04 10.27
CA LEU A 46 -18.81 6.94 10.87
C LEU A 46 -18.76 6.73 12.39
N ARG A 47 -17.60 6.36 12.94
CA ARG A 47 -17.40 6.15 14.38
C ARG A 47 -17.16 7.49 15.08
N ARG A 48 -17.84 7.72 16.19
CA ARG A 48 -17.68 8.94 17.02
C ARG A 48 -17.25 8.63 18.44
N ASP A 49 -17.79 7.55 19.00
CA ASP A 49 -17.52 7.17 20.38
C ASP A 49 -16.07 6.70 20.55
N GLY A 50 -15.43 7.18 21.62
CA GLY A 50 -14.04 6.85 21.97
C GLY A 50 -13.01 7.33 20.94
N ALA A 51 -13.33 8.35 20.14
CA ALA A 51 -12.43 8.86 19.10
C ALA A 51 -11.06 9.25 19.62
N GLU A 52 -11.01 9.83 20.81
CA GLU A 52 -9.78 10.13 21.55
C GLU A 52 -8.84 8.92 21.71
N GLU A 53 -9.38 7.70 21.82
CA GLU A 53 -8.61 6.48 22.06
C GLU A 53 -8.06 5.88 20.75
N TRP A 54 -8.84 5.89 19.68
CA TRP A 54 -8.46 5.25 18.42
C TRP A 54 -7.88 6.21 17.39
N PHE A 55 -8.17 7.51 17.47
CA PHE A 55 -7.72 8.48 16.47
C PHE A 55 -6.20 8.53 16.32
N PRO A 56 -5.38 8.49 17.39
CA PRO A 56 -3.93 8.60 17.22
C PRO A 56 -3.35 7.49 16.34
N GLY A 57 -3.78 6.25 16.57
CA GLY A 57 -3.31 5.13 15.76
C GLY A 57 -3.93 5.13 14.36
N LEU A 58 -5.19 5.53 14.20
CA LEU A 58 -5.79 5.66 12.87
C LEU A 58 -5.09 6.75 12.05
N ASN A 59 -4.77 7.89 12.65
CA ASN A 59 -4.06 8.97 11.96
C ASN A 59 -2.65 8.54 11.55
N SER A 60 -1.93 7.80 12.41
CA SER A 60 -0.63 7.20 12.05
C SER A 60 -0.79 6.21 10.89
N PHE A 61 -1.84 5.37 10.88
CA PHE A 61 -2.17 4.52 9.74
C PHE A 61 -2.37 5.32 8.45
N VAL A 62 -3.23 6.35 8.48
CA VAL A 62 -3.56 7.16 7.29
C VAL A 62 -2.35 7.92 6.75
N VAL A 63 -1.55 8.53 7.62
CA VAL A 63 -0.47 9.44 7.20
C VAL A 63 0.82 8.69 6.89
N GLU A 64 1.21 7.72 7.73
CA GLU A 64 2.51 7.08 7.60
C GLU A 64 2.46 5.86 6.71
N MET A 65 1.44 5.01 6.84
CA MET A 65 1.36 3.78 6.03
C MET A 65 0.67 4.03 4.71
N HIS A 66 -0.59 4.48 4.75
CA HIS A 66 -1.40 4.63 3.54
C HIS A 66 -0.81 5.70 2.60
N ALA A 67 -0.77 6.95 3.05
CA ALA A 67 -0.24 8.06 2.24
C ALA A 67 1.29 7.98 2.06
N GLY A 68 2.04 7.71 3.13
CA GLY A 68 3.50 7.68 3.11
C GLY A 68 4.06 6.45 2.38
N ASP A 69 4.00 5.29 3.05
CA ASP A 69 4.65 4.07 2.58
C ASP A 69 4.08 3.54 1.25
N LEU A 70 2.77 3.61 1.03
CA LEU A 70 2.13 2.96 -0.12
C LEU A 70 1.94 3.90 -1.30
N GLU A 71 1.58 5.15 -1.05
CA GLU A 71 1.28 6.10 -2.11
C GLU A 71 2.50 6.95 -2.50
N ASP A 72 3.00 7.78 -1.60
CA ASP A 72 4.08 8.73 -1.88
C ASP A 72 5.41 8.05 -2.20
N ASP A 73 5.73 6.96 -1.49
CA ASP A 73 7.02 6.27 -1.61
C ASP A 73 7.02 5.11 -2.61
N LEU A 74 5.85 4.68 -3.09
CA LEU A 74 5.73 3.49 -3.93
C LEU A 74 4.88 3.74 -5.18
N LEU A 75 3.57 3.99 -5.03
CA LEU A 75 2.66 4.11 -6.16
C LEU A 75 2.92 5.37 -7.02
N PHE A 76 2.95 6.55 -6.40
CA PHE A 76 3.06 7.81 -7.12
C PHE A 76 4.38 7.94 -7.89
N PRO A 77 5.55 7.54 -7.37
CA PRO A 77 6.79 7.49 -8.16
C PRO A 77 6.67 6.61 -9.41
N ALA A 78 6.04 5.44 -9.31
CA ALA A 78 5.84 4.56 -10.45
C ALA A 78 4.92 5.18 -11.50
N LEU A 79 3.84 5.83 -11.07
CA LEU A 79 2.93 6.56 -11.96
C LEU A 79 3.61 7.75 -12.63
N ARG A 80 4.42 8.54 -11.90
CA ARG A 80 5.20 9.64 -12.48
C ARG A 80 6.13 9.16 -13.59
N LYS A 81 6.79 8.01 -13.38
CA LYS A 81 7.68 7.41 -14.38
C LYS A 81 6.91 6.95 -15.62
N ALA A 82 5.76 6.29 -15.43
CA ALA A 82 4.96 5.77 -16.53
C ALA A 82 4.23 6.86 -17.33
N LYS A 83 3.90 7.97 -16.67
CA LYS A 83 3.18 9.12 -17.24
C LYS A 83 4.08 10.34 -17.44
N ALA A 84 5.38 10.13 -17.65
CA ALA A 84 6.37 11.21 -17.72
C ALA A 84 6.07 12.28 -18.79
N ASN A 85 5.30 11.94 -19.83
CA ASN A 85 4.92 12.86 -20.92
C ASN A 85 3.47 13.37 -20.83
N ASP A 86 2.76 13.08 -19.73
CA ASP A 86 1.37 13.49 -19.50
C ASP A 86 1.34 14.61 -18.46
N GLU A 87 1.58 15.85 -18.90
CA GLU A 87 1.73 17.02 -18.02
C GLU A 87 0.49 17.27 -17.16
N ASP A 88 -0.70 17.09 -17.72
CA ASP A 88 -1.98 17.26 -17.01
C ASP A 88 -2.12 16.22 -15.88
N PHE A 89 -1.80 14.96 -16.16
CA PHE A 89 -1.80 13.92 -15.13
C PHE A 89 -0.76 14.21 -14.03
N LEU A 90 0.46 14.59 -14.40
CA LEU A 90 1.53 14.88 -13.44
C LEU A 90 1.19 16.09 -12.55
N PHE A 91 0.55 17.12 -13.11
CA PHE A 91 0.04 18.26 -12.35
C PHE A 91 -1.01 17.81 -11.33
N ASN A 92 -1.99 17.01 -11.77
CA ASN A 92 -3.04 16.51 -10.89
C ASN A 92 -2.50 15.58 -9.80
N LEU A 93 -1.60 14.65 -10.15
CA LEU A 93 -0.94 13.76 -9.20
C LEU A 93 -0.13 14.54 -8.15
N THR A 94 0.53 15.63 -8.56
CA THR A 94 1.26 16.51 -7.64
C THR A 94 0.31 17.23 -6.69
N ARG A 95 -0.84 17.71 -7.19
CA ARG A 95 -1.88 18.32 -6.35
C ARG A 95 -2.39 17.32 -5.31
N ILE A 96 -2.70 16.09 -5.73
CA ILE A 96 -3.19 15.02 -4.85
C ILE A 96 -2.14 14.67 -3.78
N ALA A 97 -0.87 14.49 -4.15
CA ALA A 97 0.20 14.26 -3.17
C ALA A 97 0.37 15.43 -2.18
N ASN A 98 0.08 16.67 -2.59
CA ASN A 98 0.09 17.80 -1.66
C ASN A 98 -1.08 17.76 -0.66
N ASP A 99 -2.20 17.10 -0.98
CA ASP A 99 -3.31 16.91 -0.05
C ASP A 99 -2.87 16.04 1.15
N HIS A 100 -1.91 15.12 0.99
CA HIS A 100 -1.32 14.36 2.11
C HIS A 100 -0.71 15.26 3.19
N ARG A 101 -0.04 16.35 2.78
CA ARG A 101 0.55 17.32 3.73
C ARG A 101 -0.53 18.07 4.50
N LEU A 102 -1.65 18.39 3.86
CA LEU A 102 -2.80 18.99 4.52
C LEU A 102 -3.40 18.02 5.53
N ILE A 103 -3.63 16.76 5.14
CA ILE A 103 -4.15 15.70 6.00
C ILE A 103 -3.23 15.48 7.21
N ALA A 104 -1.91 15.37 6.99
CA ALA A 104 -0.92 15.25 8.04
C ALA A 104 -0.97 16.44 9.01
N THR A 105 -1.05 17.67 8.48
CA THR A 105 -1.14 18.89 9.29
C THR A 105 -2.41 18.90 10.15
N LEU A 106 -3.56 18.54 9.59
CA LEU A 106 -4.82 18.44 10.32
C LEU A 106 -4.73 17.36 11.42
N GLY A 107 -4.18 16.20 11.09
CA GLY A 107 -3.91 15.11 12.03
C GLY A 107 -3.03 15.54 13.20
N SER A 108 -1.89 16.17 12.92
CA SER A 108 -0.98 16.68 13.95
C SER A 108 -1.63 17.74 14.85
N ASN A 109 -2.45 18.64 14.29
CA ASN A 109 -3.19 19.60 15.08
C ASN A 109 -4.19 18.92 16.04
N MET A 110 -4.87 17.88 15.56
CA MET A 110 -5.81 17.11 16.38
C MET A 110 -5.12 16.31 17.48
N LEU A 111 -3.97 15.70 17.18
CA LEU A 111 -3.13 15.04 18.18
C LEU A 111 -2.66 16.01 19.27
N ARG A 112 -2.29 17.23 18.89
CA ARG A 112 -1.94 18.28 19.85
C ARG A 112 -3.12 18.63 20.75
N TRP A 113 -4.31 18.86 20.19
CA TRP A 113 -5.51 19.13 21.00
C TRP A 113 -5.85 18.00 21.97
N LEU A 114 -5.63 16.73 21.57
CA LEU A 114 -5.78 15.61 22.49
C LEU A 114 -4.79 15.67 23.65
N ALA A 115 -3.51 15.93 23.35
CA ALA A 115 -2.45 16.03 24.35
C ALA A 115 -2.66 17.20 25.32
N ASP A 116 -3.19 18.33 24.82
CA ASP A 116 -3.44 19.55 25.60
C ASP A 116 -4.77 19.50 26.38
N GLY A 117 -5.55 18.42 26.24
CA GLY A 117 -6.86 18.27 26.90
C GLY A 117 -8.00 19.07 26.25
N GLU A 118 -7.79 19.63 25.05
CA GLU A 118 -8.76 20.44 24.30
C GLU A 118 -9.80 19.56 23.55
N MET A 119 -10.55 18.75 24.30
CA MET A 119 -11.47 17.75 23.75
C MET A 119 -12.59 18.32 22.87
N ASP A 120 -13.08 19.52 23.20
CA ASP A 120 -14.14 20.16 22.42
C ASP A 120 -13.65 20.54 21.01
N LEU A 121 -12.42 21.05 20.91
CA LEU A 121 -11.79 21.37 19.62
C LEU A 121 -11.49 20.11 18.81
N PHE A 122 -10.97 19.06 19.46
CA PHE A 122 -10.78 17.77 18.82
C PHE A 122 -12.09 17.23 18.23
N ARG A 123 -13.15 17.14 19.03
CA ARG A 123 -14.46 16.61 18.61
C ARG A 123 -15.09 17.46 17.50
N ALA A 124 -15.02 18.79 17.61
CA ALA A 124 -15.55 19.69 16.58
C ALA A 124 -14.81 19.59 15.24
N ARG A 125 -13.54 19.16 15.24
CA ARG A 125 -12.70 19.08 14.04
C ARG A 125 -12.60 17.68 13.45
N LEU A 126 -12.97 16.64 14.19
CA LEU A 126 -12.98 15.25 13.72
C LEU A 126 -13.78 15.07 12.43
N ASP A 127 -14.97 15.66 12.35
CA ASP A 127 -15.79 15.63 11.13
C ASP A 127 -15.10 16.30 9.93
N THR A 128 -14.37 17.39 10.19
CA THR A 128 -13.66 18.11 9.13
C THR A 128 -12.49 17.29 8.63
N TYR A 129 -11.72 16.67 9.53
CA TYR A 129 -10.62 15.76 9.16
C TYR A 129 -11.11 14.66 8.24
N PHE A 130 -12.16 13.93 8.63
CA PHE A 130 -12.67 12.84 7.79
C PHE A 130 -13.29 13.31 6.48
N LYS A 131 -13.93 14.48 6.43
CA LYS A 131 -14.40 15.07 5.17
C LYS A 131 -13.25 15.30 4.20
N VAL A 132 -12.11 15.80 4.69
CA VAL A 132 -10.92 16.01 3.86
C VAL A 132 -10.35 14.67 3.38
N VAL A 133 -10.13 13.73 4.29
CA VAL A 133 -9.60 12.39 3.95
C VAL A 133 -10.52 11.68 2.95
N THR A 134 -11.80 11.54 3.24
CA THR A 134 -12.73 10.83 2.34
C THR A 134 -12.90 11.50 0.97
N TYR A 135 -12.82 12.84 0.90
CA TYR A 135 -12.81 13.56 -0.37
C TYR A 135 -11.53 13.31 -1.17
N HIS A 136 -10.38 13.32 -0.51
CA HIS A 136 -9.08 13.00 -1.10
C HIS A 136 -9.06 11.57 -1.66
N ASN A 137 -9.43 10.57 -0.85
CA ASN A 137 -9.53 9.17 -1.27
C ASN A 137 -10.46 8.98 -2.48
N SER A 138 -11.60 9.69 -2.51
CA SER A 138 -12.54 9.62 -3.64
C SER A 138 -11.96 10.28 -4.90
N THR A 139 -11.11 11.29 -4.74
CA THR A 139 -10.42 11.96 -5.84
C THR A 139 -9.39 11.02 -6.46
N GLU A 140 -8.64 10.28 -5.65
CA GLU A 140 -7.67 9.28 -6.11
C GLU A 140 -8.31 8.13 -6.85
N GLU A 141 -9.40 7.58 -6.30
CA GLU A 141 -10.16 6.50 -6.94
C GLU A 141 -10.63 6.88 -8.36
N VAL A 142 -10.93 8.15 -8.58
CA VAL A 142 -11.41 8.66 -9.87
C VAL A 142 -10.27 9.13 -10.78
N GLN A 143 -9.21 9.72 -10.24
CA GLN A 143 -8.19 10.43 -11.04
C GLN A 143 -6.85 9.70 -11.11
N VAL A 144 -6.51 8.91 -10.10
CA VAL A 144 -5.20 8.25 -9.97
C VAL A 144 -5.33 6.76 -10.25
N PHE A 145 -6.24 6.06 -9.58
CA PHE A 145 -6.36 4.61 -9.68
C PHE A 145 -6.63 4.08 -11.10
N PRO A 146 -7.41 4.78 -11.96
CA PRO A 146 -7.56 4.36 -13.35
C PRO A 146 -6.25 4.37 -14.15
N ALA A 147 -5.27 5.21 -13.77
CA ALA A 147 -3.99 5.29 -14.46
C ALA A 147 -3.14 4.03 -14.25
N LEU A 148 -3.35 3.26 -13.17
CA LEU A 148 -2.62 2.00 -12.97
C LEU A 148 -2.90 1.00 -14.09
N ARG A 149 -4.10 1.01 -14.69
CA ARG A 149 -4.43 0.10 -15.82
C ARG A 149 -3.52 0.29 -17.03
N SER A 150 -2.84 1.44 -17.13
CA SER A 150 -1.88 1.71 -18.21
C SER A 150 -0.45 1.26 -17.90
N LEU A 151 -0.18 0.81 -16.67
CA LEU A 151 1.10 0.22 -16.30
C LEU A 151 1.23 -1.20 -16.85
N ASP A 152 2.47 -1.56 -17.19
CA ASP A 152 2.81 -2.94 -17.52
C ASP A 152 2.39 -3.89 -16.37
N PRO A 153 1.81 -5.08 -16.68
CA PRO A 153 1.41 -6.04 -15.66
C PRO A 153 2.54 -6.36 -14.66
N GLY A 154 3.77 -6.56 -15.12
CA GLY A 154 4.90 -6.85 -14.23
C GLY A 154 5.22 -5.71 -13.27
N ILE A 155 5.05 -4.46 -13.69
CA ILE A 155 5.17 -3.30 -12.79
C ILE A 155 4.05 -3.31 -11.75
N ARG A 156 2.80 -3.55 -12.16
CA ARG A 156 1.66 -3.60 -11.22
C ARG A 156 1.82 -4.69 -10.17
N CYS A 157 2.18 -5.91 -10.61
CA CYS A 157 2.36 -7.03 -9.70
C CYS A 157 3.58 -6.78 -8.78
N GLY A 158 4.64 -6.14 -9.27
CA GLY A 158 5.77 -5.70 -8.44
C GLY A 158 5.40 -4.68 -7.37
N LEU A 159 4.58 -3.67 -7.71
CA LEU A 159 4.07 -2.69 -6.75
C LEU A 159 3.19 -3.35 -5.68
N ALA A 160 2.30 -4.25 -6.07
CA ALA A 160 1.44 -4.97 -5.13
C ALA A 160 2.27 -5.85 -4.18
N ALA A 161 3.29 -6.55 -4.69
CA ALA A 161 4.17 -7.37 -3.86
C ALA A 161 4.95 -6.51 -2.85
N GLU A 162 5.52 -5.38 -3.30
CA GLU A 162 6.23 -4.47 -2.41
C GLU A 162 5.30 -3.82 -1.38
N ALA A 163 4.08 -3.45 -1.77
CA ALA A 163 3.06 -2.95 -0.85
C ALA A 163 2.76 -3.98 0.27
N ILE A 164 2.55 -5.24 -0.09
CA ILE A 164 2.33 -6.33 0.87
C ILE A 164 3.51 -6.47 1.84
N GLU A 165 4.75 -6.40 1.37
CA GLU A 165 5.92 -6.45 2.27
C GLU A 165 5.98 -5.24 3.22
N ARG A 166 5.66 -4.03 2.75
CA ARG A 166 5.61 -2.83 3.60
C ARG A 166 4.55 -2.99 4.69
N MET A 167 3.37 -3.52 4.36
CA MET A 167 2.27 -3.77 5.32
C MET A 167 2.66 -4.78 6.40
N ARG A 168 3.45 -5.80 6.04
CA ARG A 168 3.95 -6.82 6.99
C ARG A 168 4.89 -6.25 8.05
N SER A 169 5.45 -5.06 7.87
CA SER A 169 6.27 -4.43 8.90
C SER A 169 5.47 -3.96 10.13
N ARG A 170 4.16 -3.74 9.98
CA ARG A 170 3.25 -3.23 11.02
C ARG A 170 1.90 -3.98 11.03
N PRO A 171 1.91 -5.32 11.17
CA PRO A 171 0.73 -6.15 10.87
C PRO A 171 -0.45 -5.89 11.80
N ASP A 172 -0.21 -5.64 13.09
CA ASP A 172 -1.28 -5.39 14.07
C ASP A 172 -1.99 -4.06 13.82
N ALA A 173 -1.21 -3.01 13.53
CA ALA A 173 -1.76 -1.69 13.21
C ALA A 173 -2.51 -1.73 11.88
N TYR A 174 -1.94 -2.41 10.89
CA TYR A 174 -2.56 -2.59 9.58
C TYR A 174 -3.91 -3.29 9.71
N TRP A 175 -3.94 -4.49 10.32
CA TRP A 175 -5.19 -5.22 10.55
C TRP A 175 -6.22 -4.41 11.33
N ARG A 176 -5.80 -3.71 12.38
CA ARG A 176 -6.71 -2.90 13.22
C ARG A 176 -7.44 -1.82 12.43
N TYR A 177 -6.78 -1.15 11.49
CA TYR A 177 -7.33 0.03 10.82
C TYR A 177 -7.84 -0.24 9.41
N SER A 178 -7.25 -1.19 8.66
CA SER A 178 -7.72 -1.59 7.33
C SER A 178 -8.67 -2.78 7.37
N GLY A 179 -8.66 -3.59 8.44
CA GLY A 179 -9.39 -4.86 8.51
C GLY A 179 -8.72 -6.00 7.72
N ILE A 180 -7.60 -5.73 7.05
CA ILE A 180 -6.87 -6.73 6.26
C ILE A 180 -5.94 -7.52 7.19
N SER A 181 -6.20 -8.82 7.34
CA SER A 181 -5.39 -9.69 8.19
C SER A 181 -4.08 -10.12 7.52
N ARG A 182 -3.14 -10.62 8.33
CA ARG A 182 -1.89 -11.18 7.81
C ARG A 182 -2.14 -12.35 6.86
N GLU A 183 -3.08 -13.21 7.20
CA GLU A 183 -3.49 -14.36 6.39
C GLU A 183 -4.07 -13.92 5.04
N PHE A 184 -4.80 -12.81 5.01
CA PHE A 184 -5.29 -12.24 3.75
C PHE A 184 -4.14 -11.74 2.88
N LEU A 185 -3.14 -11.07 3.46
CA LEU A 185 -1.92 -10.65 2.75
C LEU A 185 -1.11 -11.86 2.24
N GLU A 186 -1.02 -12.93 3.03
CA GLU A 186 -0.36 -14.19 2.65
C GLU A 186 -1.11 -14.90 1.51
N TYR A 187 -2.44 -15.00 1.59
CA TYR A 187 -3.29 -15.53 0.52
C TYR A 187 -3.09 -14.74 -0.77
N SER A 188 -3.10 -13.41 -0.66
CA SER A 188 -2.99 -12.51 -1.80
C SER A 188 -1.61 -12.54 -2.44
N ALA A 189 -0.55 -12.79 -1.67
CA ALA A 189 0.80 -12.98 -2.19
C ALA A 189 1.04 -14.37 -2.83
N GLY A 190 0.12 -15.32 -2.64
CA GLY A 190 0.27 -16.71 -3.07
C GLY A 190 -0.43 -17.10 -4.37
N ILE A 191 -1.09 -16.16 -5.07
CA ILE A 191 -1.98 -16.44 -6.21
C ILE A 191 -1.54 -15.63 -7.44
N PRO A 192 -1.27 -16.29 -8.59
CA PRO A 192 -0.68 -15.65 -9.76
C PRO A 192 -1.51 -14.48 -10.32
N CYS A 193 -0.81 -13.44 -10.76
CA CYS A 193 -1.36 -12.29 -11.49
C CYS A 193 -1.81 -12.77 -12.89
N PRO A 194 -2.95 -12.32 -13.43
CA PRO A 194 -3.45 -12.73 -14.75
C PRO A 194 -2.67 -12.15 -15.93
#